data_AF-A0A0A1WFP5-F1
#
_entry.id   AF-A0A0A1WFP5-F1
#
_cell.length_a   1.000
_cell.length_b   1.000
_cell.length_c   1.000
_cell.angle_alpha   90.00
_cell.angle_beta   90.00
_cell.angle_gamma   90.00
#
_symmetry.space_group_name_H-M   'P 1'
#
loop_
_entity.id
_entity.type
_entity.pdbx_description
1 polymer ?
#
loop_
_entity_poly.entity_id
_entity_poly.type
_entity_poly.pdbx_seq_one_letter_code
_entity_poly.pdbx_strand_id
1 'polypeptide(L)'
;NTVAGGKTKLKPACRMATMQWDDELAELAALNVKQCDMKHDACHNTDAFKYSGQNLAWITFYNTPNATKLSLRSIDLWYDEIEDTKMEYINKYPNGYRGPAIGHFTVMMADRNIRVGCAA
;
A
#
# COMPACT_ATOMS: atom_id res chain seq x y z
N ASN A 1 -1.67 -10.58 -13.02
CA ASN A 1 -1.02 -10.34 -11.72
C ASN A 1 0.28 -11.15 -11.65
N THR A 2 1.44 -10.49 -11.57
CA THR A 2 2.78 -11.12 -11.58
C THR A 2 3.10 -11.83 -10.26
N VAL A 3 2.84 -11.17 -9.12
CA VAL A 3 3.07 -11.72 -7.78
C VAL A 3 2.15 -12.92 -7.53
N ALA A 4 0.82 -12.73 -7.64
CA ALA A 4 -0.15 -13.79 -7.40
C ALA A 4 -0.02 -14.97 -8.39
N GLY A 5 0.49 -14.71 -9.60
CA GLY A 5 0.78 -15.74 -10.59
C GLY A 5 2.08 -16.52 -10.34
N GLY A 6 2.82 -16.23 -9.26
CA GLY A 6 4.08 -16.90 -8.95
C GLY A 6 5.21 -16.59 -9.94
N LYS A 7 5.15 -15.44 -10.62
CA LYS A 7 6.18 -14.99 -11.59
C LYS A 7 7.29 -14.15 -10.94
N THR A 8 7.39 -14.20 -9.62
CA THR A 8 8.38 -13.50 -8.81
C THR A 8 9.06 -14.52 -7.89
N LYS A 9 9.91 -14.07 -6.96
CA LYS A 9 10.47 -14.94 -5.91
C LYS A 9 9.44 -15.42 -4.86
N LEU A 10 8.22 -14.87 -4.88
CA LEU A 10 7.13 -15.25 -3.99
C LEU A 10 6.26 -16.34 -4.62
N LYS A 11 5.70 -17.21 -3.78
CA LYS A 11 4.81 -18.29 -4.20
C LYS A 11 3.48 -17.72 -4.75
N PRO A 12 2.83 -18.41 -5.70
CA PRO A 12 1.53 -18.00 -6.21
C PRO A 12 0.48 -17.93 -5.09
N ALA A 13 -0.49 -17.03 -5.25
CA ALA A 13 -1.58 -16.84 -4.29
C ALA A 13 -2.85 -17.54 -4.77
N CYS A 14 -3.52 -18.27 -3.87
CA CYS A 14 -4.72 -19.04 -4.22
C CYS A 14 -5.98 -18.18 -4.45
N ARG A 15 -6.03 -16.98 -3.85
CA ARG A 15 -7.27 -16.17 -3.76
C ARG A 15 -7.03 -14.65 -3.71
N MET A 16 -6.04 -14.16 -4.45
CA MET A 16 -5.81 -12.72 -4.56
C MET A 16 -6.95 -12.06 -5.35
N ALA A 17 -7.65 -11.11 -4.74
CA ALA A 17 -8.78 -10.43 -5.38
C ALA A 17 -8.33 -9.35 -6.38
N THR A 18 -9.24 -8.98 -7.29
CA THR A 18 -9.10 -7.76 -8.09
C THR A 18 -9.58 -6.57 -7.26
N MET A 19 -8.72 -5.57 -7.07
CA MET A 19 -9.04 -4.36 -6.32
C MET A 19 -10.13 -3.54 -7.03
N GLN A 20 -11.04 -2.96 -6.26
CA GLN A 20 -12.01 -1.98 -6.73
C GLN A 20 -11.75 -0.65 -6.03
N TRP A 21 -12.06 0.45 -6.70
CA TRP A 21 -12.01 1.77 -6.09
C TRP A 21 -13.10 1.93 -5.03
N ASP A 22 -12.81 2.70 -3.99
CA ASP A 22 -13.75 3.03 -2.92
C ASP A 22 -13.63 4.51 -2.56
N ASP A 23 -14.75 5.24 -2.70
CA ASP A 23 -14.79 6.69 -2.52
C ASP A 23 -14.68 7.11 -1.05
N GLU A 24 -15.16 6.28 -0.11
CA GLU A 24 -15.03 6.56 1.33
C GLU A 24 -13.56 6.47 1.75
N LEU A 25 -12.84 5.43 1.31
CA LEU A 25 -11.41 5.31 1.55
C LEU A 25 -10.61 6.46 0.89
N ALA A 26 -11.05 6.93 -0.28
CA ALA A 26 -10.39 8.04 -0.98
C ALA A 26 -10.58 9.37 -0.24
N GLU A 27 -11.77 9.62 0.31
CA GLU A 27 -12.02 10.82 1.13
C GLU A 27 -11.17 10.81 2.40
N LEU A 28 -11.06 9.66 3.09
CA LEU A 28 -10.17 9.53 4.24
C LEU A 28 -8.70 9.77 3.87
N ALA A 29 -8.23 9.24 2.74
CA ALA A 29 -6.89 9.54 2.24
C ALA A 29 -6.71 11.04 1.94
N ALA A 30 -7.71 11.71 1.38
CA ALA A 30 -7.66 13.15 1.11
C ALA A 30 -7.60 13.97 2.40
N LEU A 31 -8.30 13.55 3.45
CA LEU A 31 -8.22 14.19 4.77
C LEU A 31 -6.83 14.02 5.40
N ASN A 32 -6.18 12.86 5.25
CA ASN A 32 -4.81 12.66 5.70
C ASN A 32 -3.83 13.59 4.97
N VAL A 33 -3.86 13.61 3.63
CA VAL A 33 -2.94 14.43 2.81
C VAL A 33 -3.08 15.92 3.10
N LYS A 34 -4.30 16.42 3.36
CA LYS A 34 -4.56 17.83 3.71
C LYS A 34 -3.91 18.27 5.03
N GLN A 35 -3.49 17.35 5.89
CA GLN A 35 -2.73 17.67 7.10
C GLN A 35 -1.29 18.09 6.79
N CYS A 36 -0.79 17.79 5.59
CA CYS A 36 0.58 18.09 5.15
C CYS A 36 1.65 17.55 6.11
N ASP A 37 1.37 16.42 6.78
CA ASP A 37 2.26 15.74 7.72
C ASP A 37 2.45 14.28 7.29
N MET A 38 3.70 13.81 7.27
CA MET A 38 4.02 12.43 6.86
C MET A 38 3.78 11.47 8.02
N LYS A 39 2.50 11.29 8.37
CA LYS A 39 2.09 10.57 9.56
C LYS A 39 0.83 9.77 9.30
N HIS A 40 0.86 8.51 9.75
CA HIS A 40 -0.32 7.65 9.72
C HIS A 40 -1.43 8.16 10.61
N ASP A 41 -2.67 8.02 10.15
CA ASP A 41 -3.84 8.32 10.98
C ASP A 41 -3.93 7.31 12.13
N ALA A 42 -4.25 7.80 13.33
CA ALA A 42 -4.51 6.93 14.47
C ALA A 42 -5.80 6.11 14.30
N CYS A 43 -6.79 6.68 13.61
CA CYS A 43 -8.05 6.03 13.25
C CYS A 43 -8.40 6.39 11.81
N HIS A 44 -8.68 5.37 11.00
CA HIS A 44 -9.07 5.52 9.59
C HIS A 44 -10.01 4.39 9.15
N ASN A 45 -10.62 3.70 10.12
CA ASN A 45 -11.58 2.64 9.88
C ASN A 45 -12.89 3.21 9.33
N THR A 46 -13.58 2.40 8.53
CA THR A 46 -14.96 2.66 8.11
C THR A 46 -15.90 1.60 8.65
N ASP A 47 -17.21 1.79 8.48
CA ASP A 47 -18.20 0.77 8.85
C ASP A 47 -17.98 -0.53 8.08
N ALA A 48 -17.59 -0.43 6.81
CA ALA A 48 -17.26 -1.56 5.95
C ALA A 48 -15.84 -2.10 6.18
N PHE A 49 -14.88 -1.22 6.50
CA PHE A 49 -13.44 -1.56 6.61
C PHE A 49 -12.87 -1.20 7.98
N LYS A 50 -13.18 -2.03 8.99
CA LYS A 50 -12.76 -1.81 10.38
C LYS A 50 -11.25 -1.80 10.61
N TYR A 51 -10.50 -2.43 9.71
CA TYR A 51 -9.04 -2.57 9.76
C TYR A 51 -8.42 -2.18 8.41
N SER A 52 -8.91 -1.10 7.81
CA SER A 52 -8.30 -0.49 6.63
C SER A 52 -6.78 -0.38 6.81
N GLY A 53 -6.01 -0.64 5.75
CA GLY A 53 -4.58 -0.33 5.72
C GLY A 53 -4.34 1.13 5.34
N GLN A 54 -3.08 1.57 5.41
CA GLN A 54 -2.67 2.88 4.93
C GLN A 54 -1.21 2.81 4.49
N ASN A 55 -0.94 3.21 3.24
CA ASN A 55 0.40 3.50 2.75
C ASN A 55 0.52 5.01 2.55
N LEU A 56 1.65 5.57 2.94
CA LEU A 56 1.96 6.99 2.76
C LEU A 56 3.22 7.12 1.90
N ALA A 57 3.32 8.22 1.17
CA ALA A 57 4.51 8.56 0.42
C ALA A 57 4.75 10.06 0.48
N TRP A 58 6.03 10.43 0.56
CA TRP A 58 6.47 11.81 0.46
C TRP A 58 7.44 11.93 -0.72
N ILE A 59 7.08 12.72 -1.73
CA ILE A 59 7.92 12.95 -2.89
C ILE A 59 8.15 14.44 -3.07
N THR A 60 9.42 14.83 -3.12
CA THR A 60 9.84 16.18 -3.50
C THR A 60 9.92 16.30 -5.03
N PHE A 61 9.46 17.42 -5.56
CA PHE A 61 9.54 17.73 -6.99
C PHE A 61 9.99 19.18 -7.20
N TYR A 62 10.45 19.47 -8.42
CA TYR A 62 10.76 20.83 -8.86
C TYR A 62 9.68 21.30 -9.84
N ASN A 63 9.38 22.60 -9.83
CA ASN A 63 8.36 23.23 -10.68
C ASN A 63 6.94 22.66 -10.44
N THR A 64 6.09 22.68 -11.46
CA THR A 64 4.71 22.16 -11.37
C THR A 64 4.71 20.62 -11.29
N PRO A 65 4.07 20.02 -10.28
CA PRO A 65 4.00 18.58 -10.14
C PRO A 65 3.09 17.97 -11.20
N ASN A 66 3.50 16.82 -11.76
CA ASN A 66 2.58 15.93 -12.44
C ASN A 66 2.06 14.91 -11.42
N ALA A 67 0.90 15.19 -10.82
CA ALA A 67 0.32 14.37 -9.76
C ALA A 67 0.26 12.89 -10.15
N THR A 68 -0.27 12.56 -11.34
CA THR A 68 -0.36 11.18 -11.83
C THR A 68 1.01 10.49 -11.85
N LYS A 69 2.04 11.14 -12.41
CA LYS A 69 3.39 10.57 -12.49
C LYS A 69 4.00 10.36 -11.10
N LEU A 70 3.80 11.31 -10.19
CA LEU A 70 4.33 11.22 -8.83
C LEU A 70 3.59 10.13 -8.03
N SER A 71 2.27 10.02 -8.16
CA SER A 71 1.49 8.96 -7.52
C SER A 71 1.87 7.57 -8.03
N LEU A 72 2.08 7.41 -9.35
CA LEU A 72 2.58 6.14 -9.90
C LEU A 72 3.97 5.80 -9.37
N ARG A 73 4.86 6.80 -9.24
CA ARG A 73 6.16 6.60 -8.61
C ARG A 73 6.05 6.17 -7.15
N SER A 74 5.10 6.70 -6.38
CA SER A 74 4.84 6.24 -5.01
C SER A 74 4.44 4.75 -4.98
N ILE A 75 3.61 4.32 -5.92
CA ILE A 75 3.20 2.91 -6.05
C ILE A 75 4.40 2.03 -6.39
N ASP A 76 5.27 2.47 -7.31
CA ASP A 76 6.49 1.74 -7.66
C ASP A 76 7.41 1.59 -6.43
N LEU A 77 7.64 2.68 -5.68
CA LEU A 77 8.45 2.66 -4.45
C LEU A 77 7.90 1.69 -3.40
N TRP A 78 6.58 1.67 -3.20
CA TRP A 78 5.95 0.70 -2.31
C TRP A 78 6.07 -0.73 -2.84
N TYR A 79 5.99 -0.94 -4.16
CA TYR A 79 6.13 -2.25 -4.77
C TYR A 79 7.56 -2.79 -4.68
N ASP A 80 8.57 -1.93 -4.84
CA ASP A 80 10.00 -2.27 -4.84
C ASP A 80 10.47 -2.91 -3.53
N GLU A 81 9.75 -2.72 -2.43
CA GLU A 81 9.98 -3.45 -1.17
C GLU A 81 9.82 -4.99 -1.32
N ILE A 82 9.30 -5.46 -2.46
CA ILE A 82 9.39 -6.87 -2.84
C ILE A 82 10.83 -7.38 -2.79
N GLU A 83 11.84 -6.55 -3.09
CA GLU A 83 13.25 -6.91 -3.09
C GLU A 83 13.76 -7.32 -1.70
N ASP A 84 13.19 -6.77 -0.64
CA ASP A 84 13.49 -7.15 0.75
C ASP A 84 12.45 -8.11 1.37
N THR A 85 11.32 -8.31 0.68
CA THR A 85 10.25 -9.20 1.13
C THR A 85 10.54 -10.65 0.79
N LYS A 86 10.58 -11.51 1.81
CA LYS A 86 10.77 -12.95 1.67
C LYS A 86 9.47 -13.71 1.82
N MET A 87 9.40 -14.90 1.23
CA MET A 87 8.23 -15.78 1.36
C MET A 87 7.91 -16.12 2.83
N GLU A 88 8.91 -16.19 3.70
CA GLU A 88 8.71 -16.38 5.15
C GLU A 88 7.87 -15.26 5.78
N TYR A 89 8.06 -14.00 5.37
CA TYR A 89 7.30 -12.85 5.86
C TYR A 89 5.87 -12.84 5.32
N ILE A 90 5.66 -13.32 4.08
CA ILE A 90 4.31 -13.50 3.52
C ILE A 90 3.56 -14.62 4.24
N ASN A 91 4.22 -15.74 4.52
CA ASN A 91 3.61 -16.87 5.25
C ASN A 91 3.26 -16.49 6.69
N LYS A 92 4.12 -15.70 7.34
CA LYS A 92 3.91 -15.20 8.69
C LYS A 92 4.56 -13.84 8.83
N TYR A 93 3.73 -12.81 8.90
CA TYR A 93 4.22 -11.45 9.06
C TYR A 93 5.05 -11.35 10.37
N PRO A 94 6.27 -10.80 10.32
CA PRO A 94 7.16 -10.77 11.46
C PRO A 94 6.65 -9.81 12.55
N ASN A 95 6.71 -10.26 13.81
CA ASN A 95 6.47 -9.40 14.98
C ASN A 95 7.78 -8.72 15.38
N GLY A 96 7.77 -7.39 15.52
CA GLY A 96 8.96 -6.62 15.92
C GLY A 96 10.08 -6.63 14.88
N TYR A 97 9.72 -6.66 13.59
CA TYR A 97 10.65 -6.68 12.48
C TYR A 97 11.66 -5.53 12.53
N ARG A 98 12.93 -5.85 12.24
CA ARG A 98 14.02 -4.90 12.09
C ARG A 98 14.72 -5.18 10.75
N GLY A 99 14.72 -4.21 9.85
CA GLY A 99 15.29 -4.36 8.52
C GLY A 99 14.73 -3.31 7.56
N PRO A 100 14.98 -3.46 6.26
CA PRO A 100 14.41 -2.61 5.21
C PRO A 100 12.88 -2.62 5.24
N ALA A 101 12.25 -1.56 4.73
CA ALA A 101 10.81 -1.48 4.71
C ALA A 101 10.21 -2.62 3.86
N ILE A 102 9.18 -3.29 4.41
CA ILE A 102 8.38 -4.31 3.73
C ILE A 102 6.87 -4.07 3.90
N GLY A 103 6.51 -3.06 4.70
CA GLY A 103 5.13 -2.81 5.13
C GLY A 103 4.23 -2.36 3.99
N HIS A 104 4.74 -1.52 3.10
CA HIS A 104 3.95 -0.98 2.01
C HIS A 104 3.62 -2.07 0.99
N PHE A 105 4.61 -2.87 0.58
CA PHE A 105 4.40 -3.98 -0.35
C PHE A 105 3.48 -5.04 0.26
N THR A 106 3.70 -5.42 1.52
CA THR A 106 2.91 -6.50 2.16
C THR A 106 1.47 -6.10 2.38
N VAL A 107 1.18 -4.81 2.65
CA VAL A 107 -0.20 -4.30 2.64
C VAL A 107 -0.76 -4.35 1.22
N MET A 108 -0.04 -3.88 0.19
CA MET A 108 -0.53 -3.94 -1.20
C MET A 108 -0.85 -5.36 -1.67
N MET A 109 -0.09 -6.36 -1.22
CA MET A 109 -0.21 -7.76 -1.63
C MET A 109 -1.01 -8.64 -0.65
N ALA A 110 -1.77 -8.05 0.28
CA ALA A 110 -2.63 -8.82 1.18
C ALA A 110 -3.87 -9.35 0.44
N ASP A 111 -4.09 -10.67 0.46
CA ASP A 111 -5.20 -11.33 -0.26
C ASP A 111 -6.60 -10.91 0.21
N ARG A 112 -6.69 -10.39 1.44
CA ARG A 112 -7.89 -9.83 2.05
C ARG A 112 -8.23 -8.41 1.58
N ASN A 113 -7.34 -7.75 0.85
CA ASN A 113 -7.62 -6.42 0.30
C ASN A 113 -8.49 -6.55 -0.95
N ILE A 114 -9.59 -5.79 -0.96
CA ILE A 114 -10.58 -5.79 -2.05
C ILE A 114 -11.00 -4.38 -2.49
N ARG A 115 -10.57 -3.35 -1.75
CA ARG A 115 -10.90 -1.94 -1.96
C ARG A 115 -9.69 -1.05 -1.75
N VAL A 116 -9.59 0.03 -2.51
CA VAL A 116 -8.55 1.06 -2.35
C VAL A 116 -9.14 2.43 -2.67
N GLY A 117 -8.72 3.43 -1.92
CA GLY A 117 -8.92 4.84 -2.22
C GLY A 117 -7.64 5.61 -1.90
N CYS A 118 -7.31 6.60 -2.71
CA CYS A 118 -6.06 7.35 -2.63
C CYS A 118 -6.29 8.86 -2.85
N ALA A 119 -5.37 9.68 -2.33
CA ALA A 119 -5.27 11.10 -2.62
C ALA A 119 -3.79 11.53 -2.67
N ALA A 120 -3.52 12.70 -3.24
CA ALA A 120 -2.18 13.30 -3.35
C ALA A 120 -2.28 14.82 -3.41
#